data_AF-A0A7R9FAB8-F1
#
_entry.id   AF-A0A7R9FAB8-F1
#
_cell.length_a   1.000
_cell.length_b   1.000
_cell.length_c   1.000
_cell.angle_alpha   90.00
_cell.angle_beta   90.00
_cell.angle_gamma   90.00
#
_symmetry.space_group_name_H-M   'P 1'
#
loop_
_entity.id
_entity.type
_entity.pdbx_description
1 polymer ?
#
loop_
_entity_poly.entity_id
_entity_poly.type
_entity_poly.pdbx_seq_one_letter_code
_entity_poly.pdbx_strand_id
1 'polypeptide(L)'
;MRRSSVLKFTLAEMAAWIHKYIQSQDSLECANSDIRVHTVFYSVCQALFYVVAFRHGDLVQSKKDLTFMQSLNMAQIVTCRLNPLRVCLPVVVRNFAAVTRTYQLAYCYTIIEHNSRNSMPIIHTDDKGVAIARSTVFLDTFFPFDPYLLEKSGKDISPLYREYEQTDMDDDHLEAEERQPQGKNQDEEDDDFLCETTGGSESSQNMFTYSISPGFKSRH
;
A
#
# COMPACT_ATOMS: atom_id res chain seq x y z
N MET A 1 13.29 24.06 2.44
CA MET A 1 14.02 24.05 1.15
C MET A 1 14.95 22.84 0.98
N ARG A 2 15.94 22.57 1.86
CA ARG A 2 16.85 21.39 1.73
C ARG A 2 16.19 19.99 1.82
N ARG A 3 15.04 19.84 2.49
CA ARG A 3 14.37 18.53 2.65
C ARG A 3 13.68 18.05 1.37
N SER A 4 13.01 18.97 0.65
CA SER A 4 12.32 18.64 -0.63
C SER A 4 13.32 18.27 -1.72
N SER A 5 14.52 18.86 -1.74
CA SER A 5 15.56 18.51 -2.72
C SER A 5 16.11 17.09 -2.54
N VAL A 6 16.29 16.63 -1.30
CA VAL A 6 16.75 15.25 -1.04
C VAL A 6 15.68 14.24 -1.45
N LEU A 7 14.40 14.48 -1.09
CA LEU A 7 13.30 13.61 -1.49
C LEU A 7 13.20 13.47 -3.01
N LYS A 8 13.25 14.59 -3.75
CA LYS A 8 13.21 14.58 -5.21
C LYS A 8 14.40 13.86 -5.83
N PHE A 9 15.60 14.08 -5.31
CA PHE A 9 16.79 13.35 -5.76
C PHE A 9 16.65 11.84 -5.53
N THR A 10 16.24 11.42 -4.34
CA THR A 10 16.05 10.00 -4.01
C THR A 10 14.94 9.36 -4.85
N LEU A 11 13.82 10.05 -5.09
CA LEU A 11 12.76 9.59 -6.00
C LEU A 11 13.26 9.41 -7.43
N ALA A 12 14.07 10.34 -7.93
CA ALA A 12 14.64 10.26 -9.27
C ALA A 12 15.57 9.05 -9.42
N GLU A 13 16.44 8.80 -8.44
CA GLU A 13 17.32 7.63 -8.43
C GLU A 13 16.54 6.32 -8.36
N MET A 14 15.51 6.25 -7.51
CA MET A 14 14.63 5.07 -7.44
C MET A 14 13.90 4.83 -8.76
N ALA A 15 13.30 5.86 -9.36
CA ALA A 15 12.61 5.74 -10.64
C ALA A 15 13.56 5.33 -11.77
N ALA A 16 14.75 5.94 -11.85
CA ALA A 16 15.76 5.59 -12.84
C ALA A 16 16.20 4.12 -12.72
N TRP A 17 16.41 3.65 -11.49
CA TRP A 17 16.74 2.25 -11.23
C TRP A 17 15.59 1.31 -11.61
N ILE A 18 14.34 1.64 -11.25
CA ILE A 18 13.14 0.87 -11.61
C ILE A 18 13.03 0.73 -13.14
N HIS A 19 13.15 1.84 -13.88
CA HIS A 19 13.07 1.82 -15.35
C HIS A 19 14.18 0.98 -15.98
N LYS A 20 15.42 1.10 -15.48
CA LYS A 20 16.53 0.25 -15.92
C LYS A 20 16.26 -1.23 -15.64
N TYR A 21 15.65 -1.54 -14.50
CA TYR A 21 15.27 -2.91 -14.18
C TYR A 21 14.21 -3.43 -15.15
N ILE A 22 13.13 -2.68 -15.40
CA ILE A 22 12.08 -3.04 -16.36
C ILE A 22 12.68 -3.35 -17.74
N GLN A 23 13.53 -2.46 -18.26
CA GLN A 23 14.20 -2.66 -19.54
C GLN A 23 15.07 -3.93 -19.59
N SER A 24 15.75 -4.26 -18.49
CA SER A 24 16.54 -5.50 -18.40
C SER A 24 15.66 -6.75 -18.44
N GLN A 25 14.46 -6.68 -17.86
CA GLN A 25 13.52 -7.81 -17.84
C GLN A 25 12.76 -7.97 -19.16
N ASP A 26 12.48 -6.90 -19.90
CA ASP A 26 11.84 -7.03 -21.23
C ASP A 26 12.73 -7.77 -22.24
N SER A 27 14.05 -7.74 -22.06
CA SER A 27 15.01 -8.49 -22.89
C SER A 27 15.15 -9.97 -22.54
N LEU A 28 14.67 -10.38 -21.37
CA LEU A 28 14.69 -11.75 -20.89
C LEU A 28 13.25 -12.28 -21.01
N GLU A 29 12.98 -13.27 -21.85
CA GLU A 29 11.61 -13.84 -22.04
C GLU A 29 11.00 -14.49 -20.77
N CYS A 30 11.61 -14.30 -19.59
CA CYS A 30 11.26 -14.87 -18.30
C CYS A 30 10.39 -13.95 -17.42
N ALA A 31 9.41 -13.23 -17.99
CA ALA A 31 8.44 -12.45 -17.21
C ALA A 31 7.58 -13.30 -16.24
N ASN A 32 7.67 -14.63 -16.33
CA ASN A 32 7.01 -15.61 -15.47
C ASN A 32 7.93 -16.24 -14.42
N SER A 33 9.08 -15.62 -14.13
CA SER A 33 9.92 -16.07 -13.02
C SER A 33 9.27 -15.77 -11.66
N ASP A 34 9.53 -16.63 -10.69
CA ASP A 34 9.02 -16.57 -9.32
C ASP A 34 9.13 -15.15 -8.73
N ILE A 35 8.03 -14.61 -8.17
CA ILE A 35 7.94 -13.27 -7.57
C ILE A 35 9.14 -12.97 -6.64
N ARG A 36 9.66 -13.99 -5.95
CA ARG A 36 10.82 -13.88 -5.05
C ARG A 36 12.08 -13.35 -5.73
N VAL A 37 12.31 -13.62 -7.02
CA VAL A 37 13.50 -13.12 -7.72
C VAL A 37 13.47 -11.61 -7.95
N HIS A 38 12.27 -11.03 -7.96
CA HIS A 38 12.04 -9.60 -8.16
C HIS A 38 11.79 -8.85 -6.84
N THR A 39 12.06 -9.47 -5.68
CA THR A 39 11.78 -8.87 -4.36
C THR A 39 12.37 -7.46 -4.21
N VAL A 40 13.62 -7.25 -4.65
CA VAL A 40 14.26 -5.91 -4.59
C VAL A 40 13.51 -4.90 -5.46
N PHE A 41 13.05 -5.31 -6.65
CA PHE A 41 12.26 -4.46 -7.53
C PHE A 41 10.96 -4.02 -6.86
N TYR A 42 10.23 -4.96 -6.26
CA TYR A 42 9.00 -4.64 -5.54
C TYR A 42 9.24 -3.78 -4.31
N SER A 43 10.32 -3.99 -3.56
CA SER A 43 10.68 -3.14 -2.42
C SER A 43 10.96 -1.69 -2.85
N VAL A 44 11.68 -1.47 -3.96
CA VAL A 44 11.96 -0.12 -4.47
C VAL A 44 10.68 0.53 -5.02
N CYS A 45 9.80 -0.24 -5.69
CA CYS A 45 8.49 0.26 -6.11
C CYS A 45 7.62 0.65 -4.91
N GLN A 46 7.56 -0.19 -3.87
CA GLN A 46 6.82 0.10 -2.64
C GLN A 46 7.36 1.36 -1.95
N ALA A 47 8.69 1.53 -1.89
CA ALA A 47 9.29 2.74 -1.34
C ALA A 47 8.94 3.99 -2.15
N LEU A 48 8.99 3.91 -3.49
CA LEU A 48 8.57 5.00 -4.37
C LEU A 48 7.09 5.35 -4.14
N PHE A 49 6.21 4.35 -4.13
CA PHE A 49 4.76 4.53 -3.94
C PHE A 49 4.46 5.13 -2.57
N TYR A 50 5.11 4.64 -1.52
CA TYR A 50 4.97 5.15 -0.15
C TYR A 50 5.35 6.63 -0.05
N VAL A 51 6.53 7.00 -0.58
CA VAL A 51 6.96 8.41 -0.54
C VAL A 51 6.00 9.30 -1.33
N VAL A 52 5.54 8.88 -2.51
CA VAL A 52 4.58 9.66 -3.29
C VAL A 52 3.24 9.77 -2.58
N ALA A 53 2.70 8.67 -2.05
CA ALA A 53 1.43 8.63 -1.34
C ALA A 53 1.43 9.56 -0.11
N PHE A 54 2.40 9.37 0.78
CA PHE A 54 2.38 10.01 2.11
C PHE A 54 3.14 11.34 2.16
N ARG A 55 3.89 11.71 1.11
CA ARG A 55 4.67 12.98 1.05
C ARG A 55 4.34 13.87 -0.14
N HIS A 56 3.23 13.63 -0.84
CA HIS A 56 2.85 14.43 -2.01
C HIS A 56 2.79 15.94 -1.74
N GLY A 57 2.35 16.37 -0.55
CA GLY A 57 2.30 17.80 -0.17
C GLY A 57 3.67 18.50 -0.12
N ASP A 58 4.77 17.75 0.09
CA ASP A 58 6.13 18.30 -0.01
C ASP A 58 6.71 18.20 -1.43
N LEU A 59 6.10 17.36 -2.27
CA LEU A 59 6.54 17.04 -3.62
C LEU A 59 5.85 17.87 -4.68
N VAL A 60 4.64 18.39 -4.45
CA VAL A 60 3.84 19.10 -5.45
C VAL A 60 3.40 20.47 -4.91
N GLN A 61 4.36 21.39 -4.75
CA GLN A 61 4.09 22.76 -4.27
C GLN A 61 4.05 23.80 -5.40
N SER A 62 4.69 23.49 -6.52
CA SER A 62 4.79 24.38 -7.67
C SER A 62 4.63 23.62 -8.98
N LYS A 63 4.36 24.36 -10.06
CA LYS A 63 4.29 23.79 -11.42
C LYS A 63 5.59 23.07 -11.82
N LYS A 64 6.75 23.58 -11.40
CA LYS A 64 8.05 22.93 -11.65
C LYS A 64 8.14 21.56 -10.99
N ASP A 65 7.56 21.43 -9.80
CA ASP A 65 7.57 20.17 -9.08
C ASP A 65 6.61 19.15 -9.69
N LEU A 66 5.46 19.61 -10.19
CA LEU A 66 4.57 18.75 -10.97
C LEU A 66 5.25 18.24 -12.24
N THR A 67 5.97 19.10 -12.97
CA THR A 67 6.78 18.68 -14.13
C THR A 67 7.85 17.67 -13.74
N PHE A 68 8.49 17.84 -12.58
CA PHE A 68 9.41 16.83 -12.04
C PHE A 68 8.70 15.50 -11.78
N MET A 69 7.53 15.50 -11.12
CA MET A 69 6.78 14.28 -10.85
C MET A 69 6.35 13.56 -12.14
N GLN A 70 5.95 14.32 -13.17
CA GLN A 70 5.65 13.78 -14.50
C GLN A 70 6.89 13.12 -15.14
N SER A 71 8.08 13.72 -14.96
CA SER A 71 9.34 13.18 -15.50
C SER A 71 9.73 11.82 -14.93
N LEU A 72 9.21 11.44 -13.75
CA LEU A 72 9.44 10.12 -13.16
C LEU A 72 8.75 8.99 -13.94
N ASN A 73 7.79 9.33 -14.82
CA ASN A 73 7.09 8.40 -15.72
C ASN A 73 6.49 7.18 -14.98
N MET A 74 5.76 7.45 -13.89
CA MET A 74 5.16 6.41 -13.05
C MET A 74 4.13 5.56 -13.79
N ALA A 75 3.50 6.11 -14.83
CA ALA A 75 2.58 5.36 -15.70
C ALA A 75 3.24 4.08 -16.26
N GLN A 76 4.47 4.18 -16.75
CA GLN A 76 5.21 3.01 -17.25
C GLN A 76 5.58 2.01 -16.14
N ILE A 77 5.85 2.50 -14.92
CA ILE A 77 6.16 1.65 -13.76
C ILE A 77 4.94 0.80 -13.39
N VAL A 78 3.75 1.40 -13.32
CA VAL A 78 2.55 0.68 -12.89
C VAL A 78 1.98 -0.25 -13.94
N THR A 79 2.19 0.04 -15.23
CA THR A 79 1.74 -0.82 -16.35
C THR A 79 2.78 -1.85 -16.79
N CYS A 80 3.94 -1.95 -16.13
CA CYS A 80 4.96 -2.90 -16.52
C CYS A 80 4.51 -4.36 -16.28
N ARG A 81 5.11 -5.30 -17.01
CA ARG A 81 4.74 -6.73 -16.95
C ARG A 81 4.85 -7.34 -15.55
N LEU A 82 5.77 -6.85 -14.73
CA LEU A 82 5.97 -7.29 -13.35
C LEU A 82 4.84 -6.86 -12.40
N ASN A 83 3.98 -5.92 -12.82
CA ASN A 83 2.77 -5.51 -12.10
C ASN A 83 2.98 -5.25 -10.60
N PRO A 84 3.77 -4.22 -10.24
CA PRO A 84 4.08 -3.92 -8.84
C PRO A 84 2.83 -3.58 -8.01
N LEU A 85 1.74 -3.11 -8.63
CA LEU A 85 0.47 -2.83 -7.95
C LEU A 85 -0.20 -4.10 -7.38
N ARG A 86 0.14 -5.29 -7.89
CA ARG A 86 -0.36 -6.56 -7.35
C ARG A 86 0.41 -7.02 -6.11
N VAL A 87 1.68 -6.65 -5.98
CA VAL A 87 2.60 -7.19 -4.97
C VAL A 87 2.83 -6.24 -3.80
N CYS A 88 2.83 -4.93 -4.06
CA CYS A 88 2.97 -3.92 -3.04
C CYS A 88 1.77 -3.91 -2.08
N LEU A 89 1.99 -3.44 -0.86
CA LEU A 89 0.96 -3.40 0.18
C LEU A 89 -0.30 -2.65 -0.28
N PRO A 90 -1.50 -3.24 -0.12
CA PRO A 90 -2.74 -2.65 -0.62
C PRO A 90 -2.99 -1.22 -0.14
N VAL A 91 -2.72 -0.94 1.13
CA VAL A 91 -2.88 0.42 1.69
C VAL A 91 -1.97 1.44 1.01
N VAL A 92 -0.71 1.07 0.71
CA VAL A 92 0.23 1.94 -0.01
C VAL A 92 -0.23 2.15 -1.45
N VAL A 93 -0.66 1.08 -2.12
CA VAL A 93 -1.15 1.12 -3.50
C VAL A 93 -2.40 1.99 -3.63
N ARG A 94 -3.36 1.88 -2.71
CA ARG A 94 -4.59 2.69 -2.71
C ARG A 94 -4.30 4.18 -2.55
N ASN A 95 -3.51 4.55 -1.54
CA ASN A 95 -3.13 5.95 -1.32
C ASN A 95 -2.32 6.50 -2.51
N PHE A 96 -1.40 5.70 -3.07
CA PHE A 96 -0.65 6.07 -4.26
C PHE A 96 -1.56 6.29 -5.48
N ALA A 97 -2.58 5.45 -5.67
CA ALA A 97 -3.55 5.60 -6.75
C ALA A 97 -4.37 6.89 -6.62
N ALA A 98 -4.81 7.24 -5.40
CA ALA A 98 -5.54 8.47 -5.13
C ALA A 98 -4.70 9.72 -5.46
N VAL A 99 -3.44 9.74 -5.00
CA VAL A 99 -2.48 10.82 -5.28
C VAL A 99 -2.19 10.94 -6.77
N THR A 100 -1.83 9.84 -7.43
CA THR A 100 -1.45 9.88 -8.85
C THR A 100 -2.61 10.22 -9.77
N ARG A 101 -3.85 9.83 -9.44
CA ARG A 101 -5.07 10.27 -10.14
C ARG A 101 -5.25 11.78 -10.03
N THR A 102 -5.15 12.32 -8.81
CA THR A 102 -5.40 13.75 -8.54
C THR A 102 -4.42 14.66 -9.26
N TYR A 103 -3.14 14.26 -9.32
CA TYR A 103 -2.12 15.00 -10.06
C TYR A 103 -1.96 14.56 -11.53
N GLN A 104 -2.83 13.66 -12.03
CA GLN A 104 -2.80 13.14 -13.39
C GLN A 104 -1.43 12.55 -13.80
N LEU A 105 -0.79 11.83 -12.88
CA LEU A 105 0.53 11.22 -13.07
C LEU A 105 0.43 9.77 -13.58
N ALA A 106 -0.58 9.02 -13.13
CA ALA A 106 -0.85 7.65 -13.53
C ALA A 106 -2.30 7.27 -13.17
N TYR A 107 -2.89 6.35 -13.94
CA TYR A 107 -4.23 5.82 -13.70
C TYR A 107 -4.15 4.38 -13.22
N CYS A 108 -4.16 4.18 -11.90
CA CYS A 108 -3.89 2.87 -11.30
C CYS A 108 -5.16 2.02 -11.09
N TYR A 109 -6.33 2.63 -10.94
CA TYR A 109 -7.56 1.95 -10.52
C TYR A 109 -7.99 0.81 -11.45
N THR A 110 -7.89 0.98 -12.76
CA THR A 110 -8.23 -0.08 -13.72
C THR A 110 -7.32 -1.30 -13.58
N ILE A 111 -6.04 -1.09 -13.28
CA ILE A 111 -5.05 -2.15 -13.06
C ILE A 111 -5.33 -2.83 -11.72
N ILE A 112 -5.66 -2.07 -10.67
CA ILE A 112 -6.01 -2.59 -9.35
C ILE A 112 -7.27 -3.47 -9.43
N GLU A 113 -8.31 -3.01 -10.13
CA GLU A 113 -9.54 -3.79 -10.33
C GLU A 113 -9.25 -5.09 -11.10
N HIS A 114 -8.44 -5.01 -12.15
CA HIS A 114 -8.00 -6.18 -12.90
C HIS A 114 -7.21 -7.16 -12.03
N ASN A 115 -6.35 -6.67 -11.13
CA ASN A 115 -5.57 -7.49 -10.21
C ASN A 115 -6.47 -8.22 -9.20
N SER A 116 -7.48 -7.52 -8.65
CA SER A 116 -8.46 -8.09 -7.71
C SER A 116 -9.24 -9.23 -8.36
N ARG A 117 -9.75 -9.02 -9.59
CA ARG A 117 -10.51 -10.03 -10.35
C ARG A 117 -9.71 -11.28 -10.71
N ASN A 118 -8.40 -11.15 -10.90
CA ASN A 118 -7.52 -12.25 -11.30
C ASN A 118 -6.73 -12.87 -10.14
N SER A 119 -7.04 -12.48 -8.90
CA SER A 119 -6.42 -13.05 -7.69
C SER A 119 -7.07 -14.39 -7.37
N MET A 120 -6.49 -15.50 -7.83
CA MET A 120 -6.89 -16.82 -7.37
C MET A 120 -6.27 -17.10 -5.98
N PRO A 121 -7.07 -17.44 -4.95
CA PRO A 121 -6.54 -17.84 -3.66
C PRO A 121 -5.72 -19.13 -3.82
N ILE A 122 -4.43 -19.07 -3.51
CA ILE A 122 -3.55 -20.24 -3.54
C ILE A 122 -3.80 -21.04 -2.25
N ILE A 123 -4.66 -22.04 -2.34
CA ILE A 123 -4.92 -23.00 -1.26
C ILE A 123 -3.78 -24.03 -1.28
N HIS A 124 -2.86 -23.97 -0.31
CA HIS A 124 -1.94 -25.06 -0.05
C HIS A 124 -2.53 -25.96 1.04
N THR A 125 -2.67 -27.26 0.76
CA THR A 125 -2.93 -28.25 1.79
C THR A 125 -1.61 -28.62 2.48
N ASP A 126 -1.50 -28.38 3.78
CA ASP A 126 -0.43 -28.95 4.62
C ASP A 126 -0.48 -30.49 4.56
N ASP A 127 0.57 -31.20 5.01
CA ASP A 127 0.63 -32.67 5.11
C ASP A 127 -0.51 -33.26 5.97
N LYS A 128 -1.22 -32.40 6.72
CA LYS A 128 -2.43 -32.71 7.51
C LYS A 128 -3.76 -32.38 6.80
N GLY A 129 -3.73 -32.00 5.52
CA GLY A 129 -4.91 -31.63 4.74
C GLY A 129 -5.51 -30.26 5.08
N VAL A 130 -4.83 -29.45 5.91
CA VAL A 130 -5.31 -28.11 6.28
C VAL A 130 -4.97 -27.14 5.16
N ALA A 131 -6.00 -26.52 4.58
CA ALA A 131 -5.88 -25.42 3.64
C ALA A 131 -5.27 -24.19 4.34
N ILE A 132 -3.98 -23.95 4.15
CA ILE A 132 -3.33 -22.70 4.56
C ILE A 132 -3.32 -21.79 3.33
N ALA A 133 -4.15 -20.74 3.38
CA ALA A 133 -4.02 -19.63 2.45
C ALA A 133 -2.64 -19.00 2.68
N ARG A 134 -1.71 -19.11 1.72
CA ARG A 134 -0.49 -18.31 1.79
C ARG A 134 -0.90 -16.85 1.70
N SER A 135 -0.43 -16.04 2.65
CA SER A 135 -0.56 -14.58 2.57
C SER A 135 -0.09 -14.12 1.20
N THR A 136 -0.96 -13.40 0.49
CA THR A 136 -0.69 -12.76 -0.80
C THR A 136 0.29 -11.58 -0.65
N VAL A 137 0.60 -11.20 0.59
CA VAL A 137 1.55 -10.15 0.93
C VAL A 137 2.96 -10.72 0.90
N PHE A 138 3.67 -10.44 -0.19
CA PHE A 138 5.07 -10.87 -0.39
C PHE A 138 6.10 -9.91 0.20
N LEU A 139 5.68 -8.70 0.60
CA LEU A 139 6.54 -7.67 1.17
C LEU A 139 6.28 -7.51 2.66
N ASP A 140 7.30 -7.06 3.39
CA ASP A 140 7.19 -6.79 4.81
C ASP A 140 6.18 -5.66 5.08
N THR A 141 5.37 -5.82 6.13
CA THR A 141 4.44 -4.82 6.67
C THR A 141 5.11 -3.93 7.72
N PHE A 142 6.40 -4.11 7.98
CA PHE A 142 7.15 -3.33 8.94
C PHE A 142 7.56 -1.95 8.39
N PHE A 143 7.01 -0.89 8.98
CA PHE A 143 7.41 0.49 8.72
C PHE A 143 8.20 1.04 9.92
N PRO A 144 9.52 1.27 9.78
CA PRO A 144 10.39 1.60 10.92
C PRO A 144 10.11 2.98 11.53
N PHE A 145 9.33 3.82 10.85
CA PHE A 145 8.93 5.16 11.29
C PHE A 145 7.41 5.27 11.50
N ASP A 146 6.76 4.16 11.85
CA ASP A 146 5.40 4.21 12.40
C ASP A 146 5.38 4.95 13.75
N PRO A 147 4.18 5.37 14.22
CA PRO A 147 4.05 6.16 15.44
C PRO A 147 4.81 5.56 16.62
N TYR A 148 5.58 6.42 17.29
CA TYR A 148 6.40 6.00 18.41
C TYR A 148 5.58 5.97 19.71
N LEU A 149 5.27 4.77 20.20
CA LEU A 149 4.28 4.56 21.27
C LEU A 149 4.80 4.72 22.71
N LEU A 150 6.12 4.84 22.91
CA LEU A 150 6.69 4.87 24.28
C LEU A 150 6.50 6.24 24.92
N GLU A 151 5.69 6.31 25.99
CA GLU A 151 5.32 7.56 26.65
C GLU A 151 6.50 8.39 27.19
N LYS A 152 7.56 7.72 27.67
CA LYS A 152 8.70 8.40 28.30
C LYS A 152 9.63 9.04 27.27
N SER A 153 10.13 8.24 26.33
CA SER A 153 11.03 8.68 25.26
C SER A 153 10.28 9.32 24.09
N GLY A 154 8.96 9.17 24.01
CA GLY A 154 8.15 9.72 22.93
C GLY A 154 8.17 11.23 22.90
N LYS A 155 8.26 11.88 24.07
CA LYS A 155 8.36 13.35 24.17
C LYS A 155 9.56 13.93 23.42
N ASP A 156 10.66 13.17 23.31
CA ASP A 156 11.86 13.59 22.58
C ASP A 156 11.74 13.36 21.06
N ILE A 157 10.92 12.39 20.65
CA ILE A 157 10.72 11.99 19.25
C ILE A 157 9.57 12.76 18.60
N SER A 158 8.49 13.06 19.33
CA SER A 158 7.30 13.76 18.82
C SER A 158 7.60 15.04 18.03
N PRO A 159 8.54 15.93 18.43
CA PRO A 159 8.86 17.13 17.65
C PRO A 159 9.54 16.85 16.30
N LEU A 160 10.15 15.67 16.15
CA LEU A 160 10.83 15.22 14.94
C LEU A 160 9.93 14.33 14.07
N TYR A 161 8.96 13.68 14.71
CA TYR A 161 7.97 12.85 14.06
C TYR A 161 7.06 13.70 13.18
N ARG A 162 6.68 13.16 12.02
CA ARG A 162 5.68 13.79 11.17
C ARG A 162 4.51 12.84 11.08
N GLU A 163 3.42 13.25 11.71
CA GLU A 163 2.15 12.56 11.59
C GLU A 163 1.64 12.67 10.16
N TYR A 164 0.99 11.59 9.73
CA TYR A 164 0.30 11.58 8.46
C TYR A 164 -1.04 12.32 8.61
N GLU A 165 -1.20 13.40 7.84
CA GLU A 165 -2.48 14.08 7.69
C GLU A 165 -3.22 13.40 6.54
N GLN A 166 -4.31 12.70 6.86
CA GLN A 166 -5.17 12.08 5.86
C GLN A 166 -5.83 13.20 5.04
N THR A 167 -5.55 13.25 3.74
CA THR A 167 -6.14 14.24 2.85
C THR A 167 -7.46 13.73 2.28
N ASP A 168 -8.46 14.61 2.10
CA ASP A 168 -9.81 14.31 1.57
C ASP A 168 -9.83 13.66 0.16
N MET A 169 -8.66 13.42 -0.44
CA MET A 169 -8.49 12.76 -1.73
C MET A 169 -8.86 11.28 -1.73
N ASP A 170 -9.13 10.74 -0.54
CA ASP A 170 -9.40 9.35 -0.23
C ASP A 170 -10.88 8.94 -0.47
N ASP A 171 -11.85 9.86 -0.54
CA ASP A 171 -13.25 9.53 -0.20
C ASP A 171 -14.09 8.76 -1.25
N ASP A 172 -13.90 8.96 -2.57
CA ASP A 172 -14.87 8.44 -3.57
C ASP A 172 -14.81 6.92 -3.87
N HIS A 173 -13.83 6.17 -3.34
CA HIS A 173 -13.67 4.74 -3.63
C HIS A 173 -13.44 3.85 -2.39
N LEU A 174 -13.53 4.42 -1.18
CA LEU A 174 -13.21 3.70 0.06
C LEU A 174 -14.31 2.76 0.58
N GLU A 175 -15.56 2.91 0.13
CA GLU A 175 -16.68 2.16 0.73
C GLU A 175 -16.94 0.77 0.14
N ALA A 176 -16.19 0.32 -0.89
CA ALA A 176 -16.62 -0.84 -1.68
C ALA A 176 -16.08 -2.22 -1.26
N GLU A 177 -15.04 -2.34 -0.42
CA GLU A 177 -14.31 -3.63 -0.29
C GLU A 177 -14.26 -4.29 1.11
N GLU A 178 -15.05 -3.85 2.10
CA GLU A 178 -15.20 -4.59 3.38
C GLU A 178 -16.40 -5.55 3.46
N ARG A 179 -16.96 -6.00 2.33
CA ARG A 179 -17.95 -7.09 2.37
C ARG A 179 -17.25 -8.43 2.21
N GLN A 180 -16.93 -9.06 3.35
CA GLN A 180 -16.64 -10.50 3.40
C GLN A 180 -17.79 -11.28 2.72
N PRO A 181 -17.52 -12.30 1.88
CA PRO A 181 -18.57 -13.11 1.31
C PRO A 181 -19.11 -14.05 2.38
N GLN A 182 -20.15 -13.64 3.10
CA GLN A 182 -21.01 -14.59 3.80
C GLN A 182 -21.72 -15.44 2.73
N GLY A 183 -21.39 -16.73 2.68
CA GLY A 183 -22.05 -17.70 1.83
C GLY A 183 -23.55 -17.72 2.14
N LYS A 184 -24.35 -17.26 1.18
CA LYS A 184 -25.80 -17.40 1.21
C LYS A 184 -26.17 -18.82 0.79
N ASN A 185 -26.42 -19.68 1.78
CA ASN A 185 -27.38 -20.76 1.59
C ASN A 185 -28.77 -20.11 1.55
N GLN A 186 -29.46 -20.26 0.42
CA GLN A 186 -30.88 -19.96 0.31
C GLN A 186 -31.63 -21.04 1.07
N ASP A 187 -32.43 -20.65 2.05
CA ASP A 187 -33.77 -21.17 2.29
C ASP A 187 -34.56 -20.06 3.01
N GLU A 188 -35.77 -19.82 2.51
CA GLU A 188 -36.70 -18.75 2.89
C GLU A 188 -37.45 -19.07 4.18
N GLU A 189 -37.83 -18.03 4.93
CA GLU A 189 -39.10 -17.82 5.68
C GLU A 189 -38.89 -17.04 7.00
N ASP A 190 -39.53 -15.86 7.04
CA ASP A 190 -40.14 -15.11 8.16
C ASP A 190 -39.33 -14.78 9.44
N ASP A 191 -39.16 -13.47 9.75
CA ASP A 191 -39.99 -12.71 10.72
C ASP A 191 -39.35 -11.37 11.15
N ASP A 192 -40.21 -10.36 11.34
CA ASP A 192 -39.93 -9.00 11.82
C ASP A 192 -39.37 -8.98 13.27
N PHE A 193 -38.20 -8.34 13.48
CA PHE A 193 -37.91 -7.70 14.78
C PHE A 193 -36.94 -6.53 14.65
N LEU A 194 -37.46 -5.32 14.85
CA LEU A 194 -36.69 -4.08 15.03
C LEU A 194 -35.92 -4.12 16.37
N CYS A 195 -34.62 -3.83 16.33
CA CYS A 195 -33.89 -3.36 17.50
C CYS A 195 -33.00 -2.18 17.10
N GLU A 196 -33.45 -0.97 17.43
CA GLU A 196 -32.61 0.22 17.48
C GLU A 196 -31.58 0.04 18.60
N THR A 197 -30.30 0.09 18.26
CA THR A 197 -29.25 0.44 19.23
C THR A 197 -28.31 1.48 18.63
N THR A 198 -28.40 2.66 19.20
CA THR A 198 -27.41 3.74 19.17
C THR A 198 -26.02 3.23 19.56
N GLY A 199 -25.00 3.51 18.76
CA GLY A 199 -23.59 3.22 19.09
C GLY A 199 -22.67 3.99 18.16
N GLY A 200 -21.71 4.72 18.75
CA GLY A 200 -20.97 5.80 18.11
C GLY A 200 -20.11 5.40 16.90
N SER A 201 -19.97 6.36 16.00
CA SER A 201 -18.97 6.40 14.94
C SER A 201 -17.56 6.48 15.56
N GLU A 202 -16.92 5.33 15.76
CA GLU A 202 -15.46 5.27 15.83
C GLU A 202 -14.93 5.16 14.41
N SER A 203 -14.11 6.14 14.01
CA SER A 203 -13.46 6.14 12.71
C SER A 203 -12.48 4.98 12.64
N SER A 204 -12.74 4.06 11.71
CA SER A 204 -11.82 3.00 11.34
C SER A 204 -10.55 3.59 10.75
N GLN A 205 -9.59 3.93 11.62
CA GLN A 205 -8.22 4.23 11.19
C GLN A 205 -7.69 2.99 10.48
N ASN A 206 -7.32 3.13 9.21
CA ASN A 206 -6.71 2.08 8.38
C ASN A 206 -5.56 1.42 9.15
N MET A 207 -5.84 0.24 9.72
CA MET A 207 -5.00 -0.39 10.72
C MET A 207 -3.78 -1.03 10.04
N PHE A 208 -2.66 -0.32 10.01
CA PHE A 208 -1.37 -0.98 9.98
C PHE A 208 -1.32 -1.85 11.24
N THR A 209 -1.30 -3.17 11.09
CA THR A 209 -1.19 -4.08 12.24
C THR A 209 0.16 -3.84 12.92
N TYR A 210 0.13 -3.16 14.07
CA TYR A 210 1.32 -2.83 14.84
C TYR A 210 1.89 -4.08 15.50
N SER A 211 3.00 -4.58 14.95
CA SER A 211 3.76 -5.67 15.54
C SER A 211 4.46 -5.18 16.81
N ILE A 212 3.89 -5.42 17.98
CA ILE A 212 4.63 -5.26 19.23
C ILE A 212 5.61 -6.43 19.32
N SER A 213 6.91 -6.15 19.20
CA SER A 213 7.95 -7.16 19.45
C SER A 213 7.75 -7.76 20.85
N PRO A 214 7.77 -9.10 21.02
CA PRO A 214 7.67 -9.74 22.32
C PRO A 214 8.98 -9.55 23.09
N GLY A 215 9.21 -8.36 23.63
CA GLY A 215 10.44 -7.99 24.32
C GLY A 215 10.15 -7.13 25.54
N PHE A 216 10.75 -7.53 26.67
CA PHE A 216 10.67 -6.95 28.02
C PHE A 216 9.43 -7.33 28.84
N LYS A 217 9.36 -8.60 29.24
CA LYS A 217 8.74 -8.93 30.53
C LYS A 217 9.57 -8.27 31.64
N SER A 218 9.08 -7.15 32.16
CA SER A 218 9.53 -6.62 33.45
C SER A 218 9.32 -7.71 34.51
N ARG A 219 10.41 -8.19 35.12
CA ARG A 219 10.33 -8.93 36.38
C ARG A 219 10.14 -7.89 37.48
N HIS A 220 8.94 -7.84 38.05
CA HIS A 220 8.75 -7.35 39.41
C HIS A 220 8.89 -8.51 40.39
#